data_AF-A0A246G5M9-F1
#
_entry.id   AF-A0A246G5M9-F1
#
_cell.length_a   1.000
_cell.length_b   1.000
_cell.length_c   1.000
_cell.angle_alpha   90.00
_cell.angle_beta   90.00
_cell.angle_gamma   90.00
#
_symmetry.space_group_name_H-M   'P 1'
#
loop_
_entity.id
_entity.type
_entity.pdbx_description
1 polymer ?
#
loop_
_entity_poly.entity_id
_entity_poly.type
_entity_poly.pdbx_seq_one_letter_code
_entity_poly.pdbx_strand_id
1 'polypeptide(L)'
;MEKIVVPEQLAARIAKLTQPAPRRIIFKLRSDTSLNIKRILANFKEVVERIYGEQIYSILWFRCKDGSITVAIAGSRPVVAHVELFLIHGRMSGLFESGNIIYEGMGAKSFQAHVERQLRQYATTQVEHSFGGTNP
;
A
#
# COMPACT_ATOMS: atom_id res chain seq x y z
N MET A 1 -23.13 12.62 -9.05
CA MET A 1 -22.22 11.73 -8.28
C MET A 1 -21.67 10.69 -9.24
N GLU A 2 -20.36 10.67 -9.50
CA GLU A 2 -19.72 9.56 -10.21
C GLU A 2 -19.93 8.28 -9.37
N LYS A 3 -20.60 7.26 -9.94
CA LYS A 3 -20.73 5.96 -9.29
C LYS A 3 -19.38 5.26 -9.40
N ILE A 4 -18.67 5.15 -8.28
CA ILE A 4 -17.36 4.50 -8.21
C ILE A 4 -17.57 3.01 -8.47
N VAL A 5 -17.04 2.49 -9.57
CA VAL A 5 -17.04 1.06 -9.88
C VAL A 5 -15.69 0.50 -9.46
N VAL A 6 -15.62 -0.10 -8.28
CA VAL A 6 -14.45 -0.87 -7.82
C VAL A 6 -14.63 -2.32 -8.27
N PRO A 7 -13.65 -2.94 -8.97
CA PRO A 7 -13.73 -4.36 -9.29
C PRO A 7 -13.92 -5.22 -8.04
N GLU A 8 -14.76 -6.25 -8.10
CA GLU A 8 -15.06 -7.12 -6.94
C GLU A 8 -13.81 -7.71 -6.29
N GLN A 9 -12.83 -8.11 -7.10
CA GLN A 9 -11.55 -8.63 -6.62
C GLN A 9 -10.75 -7.60 -5.81
N LEU A 10 -10.83 -6.32 -6.17
CA LEU A 10 -10.18 -5.22 -5.46
C LEU A 10 -10.91 -4.93 -4.14
N ALA A 11 -12.25 -4.91 -4.16
CA ALA A 11 -13.07 -4.77 -2.96
C ALA A 11 -12.82 -5.89 -1.94
N ALA A 12 -12.77 -7.15 -2.38
CA ALA A 12 -12.47 -8.30 -1.52
C ALA A 12 -11.07 -8.20 -0.88
N ARG A 13 -10.09 -7.63 -1.59
CA ARG A 13 -8.73 -7.46 -1.07
C ARG A 13 -8.60 -6.31 -0.09
N ILE A 14 -9.36 -5.23 -0.28
CA ILE A 14 -9.47 -4.17 0.72
C ILE A 14 -10.07 -4.74 2.00
N ALA A 15 -11.14 -5.55 1.88
CA ALA A 15 -11.73 -6.23 3.02
C ALA A 15 -10.68 -7.09 3.75
N LYS A 16 -9.85 -7.85 3.02
CA LYS A 16 -8.73 -8.61 3.59
C LYS A 16 -7.68 -7.72 4.26
N LEU A 17 -7.29 -6.61 3.64
CA LEU A 17 -6.32 -5.65 4.22
C LEU A 17 -6.85 -5.01 5.52
N THR A 18 -8.18 -4.96 5.67
CA THR A 18 -8.86 -4.41 6.85
C THR A 18 -9.13 -5.42 7.96
N GLN A 19 -8.94 -6.73 7.71
CA GLN A 19 -8.96 -7.77 8.75
C GLN A 19 -7.96 -7.45 9.87
N PRO A 20 -8.07 -8.05 11.08
CA PRO A 20 -7.30 -7.62 12.24
C PRO A 20 -5.78 -7.79 12.03
N ALA A 21 -5.16 -6.73 11.52
CA ALA A 21 -3.74 -6.49 11.52
C ALA A 21 -3.40 -5.49 12.64
N PRO A 22 -2.30 -5.70 13.37
CA PRO A 22 -1.95 -4.85 14.50
C PRO A 22 -1.54 -3.44 14.07
N ARG A 23 -1.00 -3.27 12.86
CA ARG A 23 -0.57 -1.97 12.32
C ARG A 23 -0.83 -1.84 10.83
N ARG A 24 -1.04 -0.60 10.38
CA ARG A 24 -1.34 -0.27 8.98
C ARG A 24 -0.71 1.06 8.58
N ILE A 25 -0.34 1.17 7.30
CA ILE A 25 0.24 2.39 6.71
C ILE A 25 -0.24 2.56 5.27
N ILE A 26 -0.46 3.81 4.88
CA ILE A 26 -0.80 4.19 3.50
C ILE A 26 0.17 5.29 3.08
N PHE A 27 0.73 5.18 1.88
CA PHE A 27 1.59 6.21 1.31
C PHE A 27 1.34 6.36 -0.19
N LYS A 28 1.72 7.52 -0.74
CA LYS A 28 1.62 7.82 -2.15
C LYS A 28 3.01 7.91 -2.76
N LEU A 29 3.16 7.27 -3.91
CA LEU A 29 4.30 7.36 -4.78
C LEU A 29 4.00 8.36 -5.90
N ARG A 30 4.85 9.37 -6.05
CA ARG A 30 4.80 10.34 -7.14
C ARG A 30 6.20 10.50 -7.72
N SER A 31 6.29 10.49 -9.04
CA SER A 31 7.54 10.64 -9.77
C SER A 31 7.23 11.22 -11.13
N ASP A 32 8.13 12.07 -11.62
CA ASP A 32 8.09 12.60 -12.99
C ASP A 32 8.47 11.54 -14.03
N THR A 33 8.90 10.36 -13.57
CA THR A 33 9.29 9.21 -14.39
C THR A 33 8.41 7.99 -14.11
N SER A 34 8.30 7.09 -15.09
CA SER A 34 7.52 5.86 -14.95
C SER A 34 8.07 4.97 -13.83
N LEU A 35 7.26 4.73 -12.80
CA LEU A 35 7.61 3.88 -11.67
C LEU A 35 7.31 2.41 -11.94
N ASN A 36 8.33 1.57 -11.78
CA ASN A 36 8.15 0.12 -11.71
C ASN A 36 7.79 -0.29 -10.27
N ILE A 37 6.52 -0.09 -9.92
CA ILE A 37 5.96 -0.42 -8.60
C ILE A 37 6.16 -1.90 -8.24
N LYS A 38 6.08 -2.83 -9.20
CA LYS A 38 6.33 -4.25 -8.94
C LYS A 38 7.73 -4.49 -8.41
N ARG A 39 8.73 -3.85 -9.02
CA ARG A 39 10.13 -3.94 -8.55
C ARG A 39 10.31 -3.28 -7.19
N ILE A 40 9.71 -2.12 -6.97
CA ILE A 40 9.76 -1.41 -5.68
C ILE A 40 9.20 -2.30 -4.57
N LEU A 41 8.02 -2.89 -4.79
CA LEU A 41 7.39 -3.78 -3.81
C LEU A 41 8.13 -5.11 -3.66
N ALA A 42 8.71 -5.66 -4.73
CA ALA A 42 9.54 -6.87 -4.63
C ALA A 42 10.76 -6.62 -3.72
N ASN A 43 11.46 -5.51 -3.94
CA ASN A 43 12.59 -5.11 -3.09
C ASN A 43 12.16 -4.91 -1.64
N PHE A 44 11.00 -4.27 -1.40
CA PHE A 44 10.47 -4.12 -0.04
C PHE A 44 10.27 -5.49 0.63
N LYS A 45 9.63 -6.43 -0.06
CA LYS A 45 9.37 -7.78 0.48
C LYS A 45 10.67 -8.53 0.79
N GLU A 46 11.62 -8.51 -0.14
CA GLU A 46 12.92 -9.16 0.01
C GLU A 46 13.69 -8.59 1.21
N VAL A 47 13.67 -7.27 1.39
CA VAL A 47 14.39 -6.65 2.51
C VAL A 47 13.69 -6.91 3.85
N VAL A 48 12.36 -6.88 3.89
CA VAL A 48 11.60 -7.26 5.09
C VAL A 48 11.93 -8.70 5.50
N GLU A 49 11.89 -9.63 4.55
CA GLU A 49 12.21 -11.04 4.79
C GLU A 49 13.67 -11.21 5.25
N ARG A 50 14.61 -10.51 4.61
CA ARG A 50 16.03 -10.58 4.97
C ARG A 50 16.32 -10.03 6.36
N ILE A 51 15.68 -8.93 6.77
CA ILE A 51 15.97 -8.24 8.03
C ILE A 51 15.17 -8.81 9.20
N TYR A 52 13.89 -9.15 8.96
CA TYR A 52 12.95 -9.52 10.02
C TYR A 52 12.42 -10.95 9.90
N GLY A 53 12.91 -11.73 8.93
CA GLY A 53 12.45 -13.10 8.67
C GLY A 53 11.03 -13.15 8.12
N GLU A 54 10.39 -14.29 8.28
CA GLU A 54 9.02 -14.51 7.85
C GLU A 54 8.05 -13.65 8.68
N GLN A 55 7.51 -12.60 8.06
CA GLN A 55 6.51 -11.71 8.65
C GLN A 55 5.18 -11.86 7.92
N ILE A 56 4.08 -11.86 8.67
CA ILE A 56 2.72 -11.85 8.09
C ILE A 56 2.32 -10.41 7.77
N TYR A 57 2.06 -10.15 6.49
CA TYR A 57 1.56 -8.85 6.04
C TYR A 57 0.80 -8.97 4.71
N SER A 58 0.00 -7.94 4.43
CA SER A 58 -0.74 -7.76 3.20
C SER A 58 -0.37 -6.42 2.57
N ILE A 59 -0.19 -6.42 1.25
CA ILE A 59 0.09 -5.22 0.46
C ILE A 59 -0.99 -5.08 -0.61
N LEU A 60 -1.51 -3.85 -0.73
CA LEU A 60 -2.37 -3.41 -1.81
C LEU A 60 -1.76 -2.18 -2.46
N TRP A 61 -1.87 -2.05 -3.78
CA TRP A 61 -1.57 -0.80 -4.46
C TRP A 61 -2.43 -0.61 -5.70
N PHE A 62 -2.56 0.64 -6.12
CA PHE A 62 -3.32 1.04 -7.31
C PHE A 62 -2.85 2.40 -7.84
N ARG A 63 -3.03 2.63 -9.14
CA ARG A 63 -2.66 3.90 -9.81
C ARG A 63 -3.84 4.86 -9.84
N CYS A 64 -3.59 6.11 -9.45
CA CYS A 64 -4.56 7.17 -9.45
C CYS A 64 -4.59 7.94 -10.79
N LYS A 65 -5.68 8.71 -11.01
CA LYS A 65 -6.02 9.55 -12.16
C LYS A 65 -4.98 10.64 -12.35
N ASP A 66 -4.38 11.10 -11.26
CA ASP A 66 -3.27 12.07 -11.23
C ASP A 66 -1.90 11.44 -11.56
N GLY A 67 -1.87 10.15 -11.91
CA GLY A 67 -0.64 9.41 -12.21
C GLY A 67 0.12 8.90 -10.97
N SER A 68 -0.29 9.26 -9.77
CA SER A 68 0.32 8.75 -8.53
C SER A 68 -0.01 7.27 -8.30
N ILE A 69 0.78 6.58 -7.48
CA ILE A 69 0.51 5.21 -7.06
C ILE A 69 0.28 5.20 -5.55
N THR A 70 -0.91 4.80 -5.12
CA THR A 70 -1.18 4.61 -3.69
C THR A 70 -0.80 3.19 -3.31
N VAL A 71 -0.09 3.04 -2.20
CA VAL A 71 0.24 1.75 -1.59
C VAL A 71 -0.29 1.73 -0.17
N ALA A 72 -0.94 0.64 0.20
CA ALA A 72 -1.46 0.38 1.53
C ALA A 72 -0.92 -0.97 2.03
N ILE A 73 -0.35 -0.96 3.24
CA ILE A 73 0.28 -2.12 3.86
C ILE A 73 -0.35 -2.33 5.24
N ALA A 74 -0.67 -3.57 5.56
CA ALA A 74 -1.14 -3.99 6.88
C ALA A 74 -0.31 -5.18 7.34
N GLY A 75 0.21 -5.16 8.58
CA GLY A 75 1.11 -6.21 9.05
C GLY A 75 1.61 -6.02 10.47
N SER A 76 2.64 -6.78 10.83
CA SER A 76 3.31 -6.75 12.12
C SER A 76 4.12 -5.46 12.36
N ARG A 77 4.61 -5.27 13.60
CA ARG A 77 5.49 -4.13 13.95
C ARG A 77 6.72 -4.03 13.04
N PRO A 78 7.47 -5.12 12.80
CA PRO A 78 8.66 -5.05 11.98
C PRO A 78 8.37 -4.61 10.54
N VAL A 79 7.26 -5.09 9.95
CA VAL A 79 6.86 -4.72 8.59
C VAL A 79 6.58 -3.23 8.47
N VAL A 80 5.74 -2.68 9.37
CA VAL A 80 5.38 -1.26 9.31
C VAL A 80 6.57 -0.36 9.64
N ALA A 81 7.41 -0.75 10.61
CA ALA A 81 8.64 -0.04 10.91
C ALA A 81 9.60 -0.03 9.70
N HIS A 82 9.65 -1.12 8.93
CA HIS A 82 10.48 -1.16 7.73
C HIS A 82 10.00 -0.20 6.64
N VAL A 83 8.69 0.04 6.53
CA VAL A 83 8.16 1.01 5.57
C VAL A 83 8.76 2.38 5.84
N GLU A 84 8.77 2.85 7.08
CA GLU A 84 9.36 4.15 7.43
C GLU A 84 10.84 4.24 7.03
N LEU A 85 11.63 3.21 7.34
CA LEU A 85 13.03 3.15 6.94
C LEU A 85 13.21 3.17 5.41
N PHE A 86 12.35 2.44 4.70
CA PHE A 86 12.34 2.37 3.24
C PHE A 86 12.00 3.72 2.60
N LEU A 87 11.08 4.49 3.21
CA LEU A 87 10.71 5.84 2.78
C LEU A 87 11.85 6.85 3.00
N ILE A 88 12.57 6.76 4.13
CA ILE A 88 13.61 7.73 4.53
C ILE A 88 14.93 7.50 3.77
N HIS A 89 15.17 6.30 3.25
CA HIS A 89 16.44 5.98 2.58
C HIS A 89 16.65 6.86 1.34
N GLY A 90 17.77 7.60 1.30
CA GLY A 90 17.98 8.85 0.54
C GLY A 90 17.87 8.86 -1.01
N ARG A 91 17.39 7.79 -1.64
CA ARG A 91 16.97 7.78 -3.06
C ARG A 91 15.47 7.61 -3.26
N MET A 92 14.79 7.21 -2.19
CA MET A 92 13.41 6.81 -2.17
C MET A 92 12.53 7.95 -1.67
N SER A 93 13.01 8.78 -0.74
CA SER A 93 12.29 9.92 -0.17
C SER A 93 11.66 10.86 -1.21
N GLY A 94 12.34 11.14 -2.32
CA GLY A 94 11.82 11.97 -3.41
C GLY A 94 10.71 11.31 -4.25
N LEU A 95 10.52 9.99 -4.13
CA LEU A 95 9.45 9.24 -4.78
C LEU A 95 8.16 9.22 -3.96
N PHE A 96 8.18 9.63 -2.69
CA PHE A 96 7.01 9.59 -1.82
C PHE A 96 6.54 10.99 -1.48
N GLU A 97 5.30 11.30 -1.85
CA GLU A 97 4.61 12.44 -1.24
C GLU A 97 4.10 11.98 0.13
N SER A 98 4.83 12.38 1.17
CA SER A 98 4.50 12.01 2.55
C SER A 98 3.24 12.73 3.01
N GLY A 99 2.10 12.10 2.81
CA GLY A 99 1.06 12.08 3.84
C GLY A 99 1.37 10.90 4.77
N ASN A 100 2.46 10.97 5.55
CA ASN A 100 2.83 9.89 6.47
C ASN A 100 1.74 9.74 7.52
N ILE A 101 0.75 8.89 7.25
CA ILE A 101 -0.26 8.51 8.23
C ILE A 101 0.01 7.07 8.61
N ILE A 102 0.87 6.93 9.62
CA ILE A 102 1.02 5.69 10.36
C ILE A 102 -0.23 5.56 11.23
N TYR A 103 -0.99 4.51 11.01
CA TYR A 103 -2.20 4.25 11.76
C TYR A 103 -1.91 3.18 12.82
N GLU A 104 -1.35 3.60 13.96
CA GLU A 104 -1.29 2.76 15.15
C GLU A 104 -2.65 2.80 15.87
N GLY A 105 -3.25 1.65 16.15
CA GLY A 105 -4.52 1.57 16.88
C GLY A 105 -5.77 2.04 16.12
N MET A 106 -5.68 2.37 14.82
CA MET A 106 -6.85 2.70 14.01
C MET A 106 -7.75 1.47 13.79
N GLY A 107 -9.05 1.64 14.05
CA GLY A 107 -10.05 0.62 13.77
C GLY A 107 -10.16 0.30 12.28
N ALA A 108 -10.43 -0.97 11.96
CA ALA A 108 -10.54 -1.50 10.59
C ALA A 108 -11.43 -0.64 9.67
N LYS A 109 -12.57 -0.16 10.18
CA LYS A 109 -13.53 0.69 9.42
C LYS A 109 -12.93 2.02 8.98
N SER A 110 -12.18 2.69 9.86
CA SER A 110 -11.56 3.99 9.55
C SER A 110 -10.46 3.83 8.49
N PHE A 111 -9.68 2.76 8.59
CA PHE A 111 -8.67 2.43 7.58
C PHE A 111 -9.31 2.08 6.24
N GLN A 112 -10.36 1.25 6.25
CA GLN A 112 -11.13 0.91 5.06
C GLN A 112 -11.65 2.17 4.36
N ALA A 113 -12.30 3.07 5.11
CA ALA A 113 -12.81 4.32 4.58
C ALA A 113 -11.72 5.21 3.98
N HIS A 114 -10.50 5.19 4.54
CA HIS A 114 -9.38 5.92 3.96
C HIS A 114 -8.94 5.30 2.63
N VAL A 115 -8.75 3.98 2.57
CA VAL A 115 -8.40 3.27 1.34
C VAL A 115 -9.45 3.50 0.25
N GLU A 116 -10.74 3.40 0.60
CA GLU A 116 -11.86 3.66 -0.31
C GLU A 116 -11.89 5.10 -0.83
N ARG A 117 -11.49 6.07 0.00
CA ARG A 117 -11.37 7.47 -0.45
C ARG A 117 -10.27 7.63 -1.48
N GLN A 118 -9.11 6.99 -1.28
CA GLN A 118 -8.00 7.01 -2.24
C GLN A 118 -8.37 6.32 -3.55
N LEU A 119 -9.18 5.25 -3.52
CA LEU A 119 -9.69 4.58 -4.72
C LEU A 119 -10.59 5.45 -5.59
N ARG A 120 -11.19 6.52 -5.07
CA ARG A 120 -11.93 7.48 -5.92
C ARG A 120 -11.03 8.13 -6.95
N GLN A 121 -9.73 8.18 -6.63
CA GLN A 121 -8.72 8.66 -7.53
C GLN A 121 -8.24 7.56 -8.46
N TYR A 122 -8.63 6.29 -8.36
CA TYR A 122 -8.15 5.21 -9.24
C TYR A 122 -8.50 5.43 -10.72
N ALA A 123 -7.55 5.12 -11.62
CA ALA A 123 -7.79 5.09 -13.07
C ALA A 123 -7.90 3.64 -13.57
N THR A 124 -9.00 3.32 -14.23
CA THR A 124 -9.33 2.01 -14.84
C THR A 124 -8.51 1.76 -16.13
N THR A 125 -7.22 2.07 -16.15
CA THR A 125 -6.39 1.70 -17.30
C THR A 125 -6.05 0.21 -17.26
N GLN A 126 -6.17 -0.47 -18.40
CA GLN A 126 -5.70 -1.83 -18.63
C GLN A 126 -4.20 -1.91 -18.28
N VAL A 127 -3.84 -2.33 -17.06
CA VAL A 127 -2.59 -3.03 -16.67
C VAL A 127 -2.43 -3.03 -15.13
N GLU A 128 -2.27 -4.27 -14.65
CA GLU A 128 -1.52 -4.78 -13.49
C GLU A 128 -1.61 -4.03 -12.16
N HIS A 129 -2.53 -4.45 -11.31
CA HIS A 129 -2.33 -4.46 -9.86
C HIS A 129 -1.51 -5.72 -9.48
N SER A 130 -0.51 -5.59 -8.60
CA SER A 130 0.29 -6.72 -8.11
C SER A 130 -0.03 -6.99 -6.65
N PHE A 131 -0.29 -8.26 -6.35
CA PHE A 131 -0.70 -8.72 -5.04
C PHE A 131 0.40 -9.57 -4.47
N GLY A 132 0.79 -9.31 -3.23
CA GLY A 132 1.56 -10.32 -2.50
C GLY A 132 1.76 -9.97 -1.05
N GLY A 133 2.01 -11.04 -0.33
CA GLY A 133 2.01 -11.19 1.12
C GLY A 133 1.83 -12.68 1.38
N THR A 134 2.44 -13.18 2.44
CA THR A 134 2.25 -14.55 2.90
C THR A 134 0.89 -14.62 3.59
N ASN A 135 -0.04 -15.39 3.01
CA ASN A 135 -1.20 -15.86 3.75
C ASN A 135 -0.69 -16.85 4.82
N PRO A 136 -1.20 -16.83 6.05
CA PRO A 136 -1.25 -18.05 6.85
C PRO A 136 -2.21 -19.06 6.20
#